data_AF-A0A3L7PJ73-F1
#
_entry.id   AF-A0A3L7PJ73-F1
#
_cell.length_a   1.000
_cell.length_b   1.000
_cell.length_c   1.000
_cell.angle_alpha   90.00
_cell.angle_beta   90.00
_cell.angle_gamma   90.00
#
_symmetry.space_group_name_H-M   'P 1'
#
loop_
_entity.id
_entity.type
_entity.pdbx_description
1 polymer ?
#
loop_
_entity_poly.entity_id
_entity_poly.type
_entity_poly.pdbx_seq_one_letter_code
_entity_poly.pdbx_strand_id
1 'polypeptide(L)'
;MNCDEVKLELALWVGNDLDDPTRIEELRRHVATCPQCRSQAKSLQASMGVLGSIDSNPTFDLQDSLWPELNARIDYLEKAPRNPPAYGKWAILLACGAGLGLGLWTVSNRPAPTSEPPKTVIHPAPETPTPYSSSSQHP
;
A
#
# COMPACT_ATOMS: atom_id res chain seq x y z
N MET A 1 18.30 27.96 -3.38
CA MET A 1 17.93 28.93 -2.33
C MET A 1 18.97 30.01 -2.17
N ASN A 2 18.52 31.26 -2.05
CA ASN A 2 19.35 32.41 -1.68
C ASN A 2 19.27 32.70 -0.17
N CYS A 3 20.10 33.60 0.34
CA CYS A 3 20.16 33.90 1.77
C CYS A 3 18.88 34.53 2.33
N ASP A 4 18.11 35.26 1.50
CA ASP A 4 16.90 35.94 1.96
C ASP A 4 15.71 35.00 2.07
N GLU A 5 15.58 34.05 1.14
CA GLU A 5 14.67 32.91 1.25
C GLU A 5 14.96 32.10 2.52
N VAL A 6 16.25 31.79 2.76
CA VAL A 6 16.68 31.03 3.93
C VAL A 6 16.28 31.75 5.22
N LYS A 7 16.45 33.08 5.31
CA LYS A 7 16.04 33.86 6.49
C LYS A 7 14.56 33.73 6.82
N LEU A 8 13.70 33.73 5.80
CA LEU A 8 12.25 33.62 5.98
C LEU A 8 11.85 32.23 6.51
N GLU A 9 12.52 31.19 6.02
CA GLU A 9 12.20 29.80 6.38
C GLU A 9 12.96 29.28 7.60
N LEU A 10 14.01 29.99 8.03
CA LEU A 10 14.84 29.57 9.15
C LEU A 10 14.04 29.44 10.45
N ALA A 11 13.09 30.35 10.67
CA ALA A 11 12.23 30.31 11.85
C ALA A 11 11.31 29.08 11.85
N LEU A 12 10.70 28.77 10.69
CA LEU A 12 9.86 27.60 10.54
C LEU A 12 10.66 26.31 10.74
N TRP A 13 11.87 26.25 10.19
CA TRP A 13 12.73 25.08 10.34
C TRP A 13 13.21 24.85 11.77
N VAL A 14 13.64 25.90 12.49
CA VAL A 14 14.08 25.77 13.89
C VAL A 14 12.89 25.46 14.83
N GLY A 15 11.69 25.95 14.49
CA GLY A 15 10.43 25.64 15.19
C GLY A 15 9.88 24.22 14.94
N ASN A 16 10.42 23.49 13.96
CA ASN A 16 9.83 22.27 13.39
C ASN A 16 8.45 22.47 12.72
N ASP A 17 8.17 23.68 12.22
CA ASP A 17 6.92 24.04 11.52
C ASP A 17 7.06 24.01 9.99
N LEU A 18 8.20 23.51 9.47
CA LEU A 18 8.43 23.37 8.04
C LEU A 18 8.15 21.93 7.60
N ASP A 19 7.03 21.73 6.89
CA ASP A 19 6.54 20.38 6.53
C ASP A 19 7.10 19.83 5.22
N ASP A 20 7.61 20.69 4.33
CA ASP A 20 8.10 20.26 3.02
C ASP A 20 9.51 19.66 3.11
N PRO A 21 9.69 18.34 2.91
CA PRO A 21 10.99 17.69 3.04
C PRO A 21 12.02 18.17 2.02
N THR A 22 11.57 18.65 0.85
CA THR A 22 12.49 19.19 -0.16
C THR A 22 13.06 20.53 0.29
N ARG A 23 12.21 21.42 0.84
CA ARG A 23 12.62 22.71 1.39
C ARG A 23 13.54 22.53 2.59
N ILE A 24 13.22 21.59 3.49
CA ILE A 24 14.08 21.26 4.64
C ILE A 24 15.49 20.88 4.18
N GLU A 25 15.61 20.01 3.17
CA GLU A 25 16.91 19.56 2.69
C GLU A 25 17.67 20.67 1.95
N GLU A 26 17.00 21.50 1.15
CA GLU A 26 17.62 22.68 0.51
C GLU A 26 18.14 23.69 1.54
N LEU A 27 17.34 23.98 2.57
CA LEU A 27 17.68 24.87 3.66
C LEU A 27 18.88 24.31 4.45
N ARG A 28 18.86 23.01 4.77
CA ARG A 28 19.96 22.32 5.46
C ARG A 28 21.27 22.42 4.69
N ARG A 29 21.25 22.19 3.37
CA ARG A 29 22.44 22.35 2.51
C ARG A 29 22.93 23.79 2.48
N HIS A 30 22.02 24.76 2.39
CA HIS A 30 22.40 26.17 2.39
C HIS A 30 23.03 26.59 3.72
N VAL A 31 22.42 26.24 4.86
CA VAL A 31 22.96 26.52 6.20
C VAL A 31 24.31 25.82 6.42
N ALA A 32 24.51 24.64 5.84
CA ALA A 32 25.79 23.93 5.89
C ALA A 32 26.91 24.65 5.11
N THR A 33 26.58 25.38 4.04
CA THR A 33 27.56 26.01 3.14
C THR A 33 27.75 27.51 3.39
N CYS A 34 26.72 28.21 3.88
CA CYS A 34 26.74 29.65 4.12
C CYS A 34 27.03 29.98 5.61
N PRO A 35 28.18 30.63 5.94
CA PRO A 35 28.53 30.96 7.32
C PRO A 35 27.55 31.93 8.00
N GLN A 36 26.99 32.87 7.24
CA GLN A 36 26.04 33.86 7.74
C GLN A 36 24.69 33.23 8.11
N CYS A 37 24.18 32.33 7.27
CA CYS A 37 22.94 31.60 7.58
C CYS A 37 23.15 30.63 8.74
N ARG A 38 24.36 30.03 8.85
CA ARG A 38 24.74 29.18 9.98
C ARG A 38 24.76 29.93 11.31
N SER A 39 25.31 31.15 11.35
CA SER A 39 25.35 31.93 12.59
C SER A 39 23.95 32.35 13.04
N GLN A 40 23.08 32.73 12.09
CA GLN A 40 21.68 33.06 12.37
C GLN A 40 20.91 31.86 12.90
N ALA A 41 21.10 30.67 12.30
CA ALA A 41 20.44 29.44 12.75
C ALA A 41 20.79 29.13 14.22
N LYS A 42 22.09 29.24 14.55
CA LYS A 42 22.58 29.04 15.92
C LYS A 42 22.02 30.08 16.89
N SER A 43 21.97 31.35 16.49
CA SER A 43 21.41 32.43 17.31
C SER A 43 19.94 32.19 17.63
N LEU A 44 19.17 31.75 16.63
CA LEU A 44 17.74 31.47 16.80
C LEU A 44 17.52 30.25 17.70
N GLN A 45 18.28 29.18 17.48
CA GLN A 45 18.22 27.97 18.31
C GLN A 45 18.60 28.26 19.77
N ALA A 46 19.61 29.11 20.01
CA ALA A 46 19.99 29.53 21.36
C ALA A 46 18.87 30.34 22.03
N SER A 47 18.21 31.23 21.28
CA SER A 47 17.10 32.04 21.79
C SER A 47 15.91 31.16 22.18
N MET A 48 15.56 30.16 21.36
CA MET A 48 14.53 29.17 21.69
C MET A 48 14.91 28.31 22.90
N GLY A 49 16.18 27.92 23.05
CA GLY A 49 16.66 27.20 24.22
C GLY A 49 16.49 27.99 25.52
N VAL A 50 16.75 29.30 25.49
CA VAL A 50 16.49 30.19 26.64
C VAL A 50 14.99 30.24 26.95
N LEU A 51 14.14 30.43 25.94
CA LEU A 51 12.69 30.45 26.15
C LEU A 51 12.16 29.13 26.73
N GLY A 52 12.64 27.99 26.23
CA GLY A 52 12.27 26.67 26.76
C GLY A 52 12.74 26.42 28.20
N SER A 53 13.81 27.10 28.64
CA SER A 53 14.32 26.94 30.00
C SER A 53 13.53 27.70 31.07
N ILE A 54 12.75 28.71 30.67
CA ILE A 54 11.95 29.55 31.59
C ILE A 54 10.78 28.77 32.19
N ASP A 55 10.33 27.70 31.55
CA ASP A 55 9.14 26.91 31.94
C ASP A 55 9.42 25.84 33.01
N SER A 56 10.46 26.03 33.83
CA SER A 56 10.91 25.04 34.81
C SER A 56 10.11 25.04 36.12
N ASN A 57 9.14 25.94 36.28
CA ASN A 57 8.21 25.90 37.40
C ASN A 57 6.77 26.02 36.88
N PRO A 58 6.03 24.90 36.75
CA PRO A 58 4.66 24.94 36.28
C PRO A 58 3.84 25.80 37.25
N THR A 59 3.37 26.95 36.78
CA THR A 59 2.47 27.84 37.52
C THR A 59 1.03 27.33 37.54
N PHE A 60 0.77 26.20 36.87
CA PHE A 60 -0.52 25.55 36.79
C PHE A 60 -0.56 24.34 37.72
N ASP A 61 -1.65 24.22 38.48
CA ASP A 61 -1.86 23.08 39.35
C ASP A 61 -2.12 21.82 38.50
N LEU A 62 -1.19 20.87 38.53
CA LEU A 62 -1.28 19.63 37.77
C LEU A 62 -2.41 18.73 38.27
N GLN A 63 -2.91 18.94 39.49
CA GLN A 63 -3.93 18.11 40.12
C GLN A 63 -5.32 18.25 39.45
N ASP A 64 -5.65 19.43 38.93
CA ASP A 64 -6.90 19.70 38.21
C ASP A 64 -6.68 19.82 36.69
N SER A 65 -5.52 19.38 36.20
CA SER A 65 -5.17 19.52 34.80
C SER A 65 -5.91 18.50 33.94
N LEU A 66 -6.63 18.98 32.93
CA LEU A 66 -7.20 18.14 31.86
C LEU A 66 -6.12 17.66 30.87
N TRP A 67 -4.88 18.08 31.04
CA TRP A 67 -3.77 17.77 30.15
C TRP A 67 -3.49 16.26 30.00
N PRO A 68 -3.51 15.43 31.06
CA PRO A 68 -3.29 13.99 30.92
C PRO A 68 -4.36 13.31 30.07
N GLU A 69 -5.63 13.70 30.24
CA GLU A 69 -6.75 13.14 29.46
C GLU A 69 -6.68 13.59 27.99
N LEU A 70 -6.38 14.87 27.76
CA LEU A 70 -6.19 15.41 26.41
C LEU A 70 -5.00 14.76 25.70
N ASN A 71 -3.87 14.61 26.38
CA ASN A 71 -2.67 14.02 25.80
C ASN A 71 -2.90 12.55 25.44
N ALA A 72 -3.59 11.79 26.29
CA ALA A 72 -4.01 10.43 25.99
C ALA A 72 -4.94 10.36 24.76
N ARG A 73 -5.83 11.35 24.59
CA ARG A 73 -6.72 11.47 23.43
C ARG A 73 -5.95 11.72 22.13
N ILE A 74 -4.96 12.63 22.15
CA ILE A 74 -4.12 12.96 20.98
C ILE A 74 -3.32 11.73 20.55
N ASP A 75 -2.63 11.10 21.51
CA ASP A 75 -1.85 9.88 21.27
C ASP A 75 -2.66 8.76 20.64
N TYR A 76 -3.90 8.57 21.12
CA TYR A 76 -4.82 7.59 20.57
C TYR A 76 -5.18 7.88 19.12
N LEU A 77 -5.45 9.15 18.78
CA LEU A 77 -5.79 9.56 17.42
C LEU A 77 -4.61 9.41 16.45
N GLU A 78 -3.39 9.67 16.91
CA GLU A 78 -2.18 9.54 16.09
C GLU A 78 -1.80 8.08 15.83
N LYS A 79 -1.97 7.20 16.83
CA LYS A 79 -1.69 5.76 16.74
C LYS A 79 -2.81 4.96 16.09
N ALA A 80 -4.01 5.54 15.92
CA ALA A 80 -5.13 4.85 15.30
C ALA A 80 -4.77 4.42 13.86
N PRO A 81 -4.92 3.13 13.50
CA PRO A 81 -4.63 2.68 12.16
C PRO A 81 -5.56 3.38 11.17
N ARG A 82 -4.99 4.15 10.24
CA ARG A 82 -5.74 4.66 9.09
C ARG A 82 -6.29 3.47 8.32
N ASN A 83 -7.62 3.34 8.27
CA ASN A 83 -8.27 2.30 7.49
C ASN A 83 -7.69 2.27 6.07
N PRO A 84 -7.21 1.11 5.57
CA PRO A 84 -6.64 1.05 4.24
C PRO A 84 -7.71 1.41 3.20
N PRO A 85 -7.32 2.09 2.10
CA PRO A 85 -8.26 2.54 1.09
C PRO A 85 -9.04 1.37 0.51
N ALA A 86 -10.36 1.53 0.36
CA ALA A 86 -11.30 0.49 -0.09
C ALA A 86 -11.01 -0.07 -1.49
N TYR A 87 -10.05 0.50 -2.23
CA TYR A 87 -9.59 0.06 -3.54
C TYR A 87 -9.03 -1.37 -3.57
N GLY A 88 -8.47 -1.86 -2.45
CA GLY A 88 -7.99 -3.24 -2.37
C GLY A 88 -9.07 -4.31 -2.56
N LYS A 89 -10.34 -3.99 -2.24
CA LYS A 89 -11.47 -4.91 -2.39
C LYS A 89 -11.91 -5.09 -3.85
N TRP A 90 -11.79 -4.04 -4.65
CA TRP A 90 -12.14 -4.07 -6.07
C TRP A 90 -11.03 -4.68 -6.94
N ALA A 91 -9.78 -4.60 -6.50
CA ALA A 91 -8.63 -5.19 -7.20
C ALA A 91 -8.77 -6.72 -7.37
N ILE A 92 -9.25 -7.43 -6.33
CA ILE A 92 -9.47 -8.88 -6.38
C ILE A 92 -10.60 -9.23 -7.37
N LEU A 93 -11.70 -8.47 -7.36
CA LEU A 93 -12.81 -8.69 -8.28
C LEU A 93 -12.42 -8.44 -9.74
N LEU A 94 -11.64 -7.38 -10.01
CA LEU A 94 -11.13 -7.10 -11.35
C LEU A 94 -10.15 -8.19 -11.84
N ALA A 95 -9.28 -8.69 -10.97
CA ALA A 95 -8.32 -9.75 -11.32
C ALA A 95 -9.04 -11.07 -11.66
N CYS A 96 -10.03 -11.48 -10.87
CA CYS A 96 -10.83 -12.68 -11.16
C CYS A 96 -11.65 -12.55 -12.45
N GLY A 97 -12.22 -11.37 -12.70
CA GLY A 97 -12.97 -11.10 -13.94
C GLY A 97 -12.12 -11.23 -15.20
N ALA A 98 -10.91 -10.66 -15.20
CA ALA A 98 -9.99 -10.73 -16.33
C ALA A 98 -9.53 -12.18 -16.64
N GLY A 99 -9.25 -12.98 -15.60
CA GLY A 99 -8.83 -14.38 -15.76
C GLY A 99 -9.90 -15.27 -16.40
N LEU A 100 -11.17 -15.12 -16.00
CA LEU A 100 -12.28 -15.89 -16.57
C LEU A 100 -12.56 -15.51 -18.04
N GLY A 101 -12.46 -14.22 -18.37
CA GLY A 101 -12.63 -13.72 -19.75
C GLY A 101 -11.60 -14.29 -20.73
N LEU A 102 -10.31 -14.30 -20.33
CA LEU A 102 -9.23 -14.87 -21.14
C LEU A 102 -9.36 -16.39 -21.32
N GLY A 103 -9.76 -17.11 -20.27
CA GLY A 103 -9.99 -18.56 -20.33
C GLY A 103 -11.09 -18.94 -21.33
N LEU A 104 -12.23 -18.25 -21.30
CA LEU A 104 -13.35 -18.49 -22.22
C LEU A 104 -12.99 -18.17 -23.68
N TRP A 105 -12.24 -17.10 -23.91
CA TRP A 105 -11.81 -16.72 -25.26
C TRP A 105 -10.88 -17.78 -25.90
N THR A 106 -9.91 -18.30 -25.13
CA THR A 106 -8.98 -19.32 -25.65
C THR A 106 -9.64 -20.67 -25.94
N VAL A 107 -10.70 -21.02 -25.22
CA VAL A 107 -11.50 -22.23 -25.50
C VAL A 107 -12.36 -22.04 -26.74
N SER A 108 -12.94 -20.85 -26.93
CA SER A 108 -13.80 -20.56 -28.09
C SER A 108 -13.03 -20.44 -29.40
N ASN A 109 -11.75 -20.06 -29.37
CA ASN A 109 -10.92 -19.84 -30.56
C ASN A 109 -9.98 -21.02 -30.90
N ARG A 110 -10.25 -22.23 -30.40
CA ARG A 110 -9.43 -23.39 -30.77
C ARG A 110 -9.66 -23.76 -32.24
N PRO A 111 -8.61 -23.80 -33.09
CA PRO A 111 -8.77 -24.24 -34.47
C PRO A 111 -9.12 -25.73 -34.52
N ALA A 112 -10.01 -26.10 -35.44
CA ALA A 112 -10.49 -27.46 -35.59
C ALA A 112 -9.34 -28.44 -35.88
N PRO A 113 -9.33 -29.65 -35.27
CA PRO A 113 -8.31 -30.64 -35.55
C PRO A 113 -8.41 -31.09 -37.01
N THR A 114 -7.30 -30.95 -37.74
CA THR A 114 -7.12 -31.43 -39.11
C THR A 114 -7.43 -32.93 -39.17
N SER A 115 -8.50 -33.30 -39.88
CA SER A 115 -8.85 -34.69 -40.14
C SER A 115 -7.82 -35.32 -41.10
N GLU A 116 -6.98 -36.23 -40.59
CA GLU A 116 -6.19 -37.14 -41.43
C GLU A 116 -7.12 -38.18 -42.09
N PRO A 117 -6.88 -38.56 -43.37
CA PRO A 117 -7.75 -39.49 -44.10
C PRO A 117 -7.60 -40.95 -43.62
N PRO A 118 -8.66 -41.78 -43.79
CA PRO A 118 -8.79 -43.06 -43.11
C PRO A 118 -7.80 -44.11 -43.61
N LYS A 119 -7.07 -44.72 -42.66
CA LYS A 119 -6.27 -45.92 -42.91
C LYS A 119 -7.19 -47.13 -43.02
N THR A 120 -7.44 -47.56 -44.26
CA THR A 120 -8.11 -48.82 -44.59
C THR A 120 -7.30 -49.98 -44.04
N VAL A 121 -7.83 -50.67 -43.02
CA VAL A 121 -7.33 -51.97 -42.56
C VAL A 121 -8.44 -52.99 -42.79
N ILE A 122 -8.27 -53.77 -43.85
CA ILE A 122 -8.98 -55.02 -44.10
C ILE A 122 -8.31 -56.06 -43.19
N HIS A 123 -9.08 -56.94 -42.53
CA HIS A 123 -8.85 -58.39 -42.45
C HIS A 123 -9.95 -59.11 -41.60
N PRO A 124 -10.16 -60.43 -41.79
CA PRO A 124 -11.48 -61.07 -41.84
C PRO A 124 -11.92 -61.82 -40.57
N ALA A 125 -13.20 -62.24 -40.59
CA ALA A 125 -13.90 -63.10 -39.63
C ALA A 125 -13.25 -64.50 -39.48
N PRO A 126 -13.48 -65.21 -38.35
CA PRO A 126 -14.60 -66.17 -38.36
C PRO A 126 -15.32 -66.44 -37.01
N GLU A 127 -16.64 -66.61 -37.14
CA GLU A 127 -17.48 -67.73 -36.65
C GLU A 127 -17.60 -68.07 -35.14
N THR A 128 -18.76 -67.70 -34.61
CA THR A 128 -19.54 -68.33 -33.51
C THR A 128 -19.63 -69.86 -33.67
N PRO A 129 -19.72 -70.67 -32.59
CA PRO A 129 -20.96 -70.76 -31.80
C PRO A 129 -20.77 -71.12 -30.31
N THR A 130 -21.80 -70.90 -29.47
CA THR A 130 -22.32 -71.96 -28.58
C THR A 130 -23.63 -71.57 -27.87
N PRO A 131 -24.44 -72.57 -27.47
CA PRO A 131 -25.85 -72.44 -27.14
C PRO A 131 -26.16 -72.66 -25.64
N TYR A 132 -27.29 -72.14 -25.13
CA TYR A 132 -28.23 -72.77 -24.17
C TYR A 132 -29.23 -71.70 -23.69
N SER A 133 -30.55 -71.90 -23.82
CA SER A 133 -31.47 -72.57 -22.86
C SER A 133 -31.64 -71.73 -21.57
N SER A 134 -32.79 -71.54 -20.93
CA SER A 134 -34.10 -72.22 -20.94
C SER A 134 -35.06 -71.44 -20.03
N SER A 135 -36.36 -71.78 -20.10
CA SER A 135 -37.42 -71.61 -19.09
C SER A 135 -37.98 -70.18 -18.87
N SER A 136 -39.22 -69.85 -19.24
CA SER A 136 -40.54 -70.41 -18.88
C SER A 136 -40.90 -70.25 -17.41
N GLN A 137 -41.79 -69.31 -17.05
CA GLN A 137 -43.03 -69.63 -16.33
C GLN A 137 -44.03 -68.47 -16.20
N HIS A 138 -45.29 -68.88 -16.41
CA HIS A 138 -46.62 -68.27 -16.26
C HIS A 138 -46.87 -67.69 -14.85
N PRO A 139 -47.91 -66.83 -14.64
CA PRO A 139 -49.35 -67.13 -14.81
C PRO A 139 -50.12 -66.22 -15.77
#